data_AF-A0A258S6D3-F1
#
_entry.id   AF-A0A258S6D3-F1
#
_cell.length_a   1.000
_cell.length_b   1.000
_cell.length_c   1.000
_cell.angle_alpha   90.00
_cell.angle_beta   90.00
_cell.angle_gamma   90.00
#
_symmetry.space_group_name_H-M   'P 1'
#
loop_
_entity.id
_entity.type
_entity.pdbx_description
1 polymer ?
#
loop_
_entity_poly.entity_id
_entity_poly.type
_entity_poly.pdbx_seq_one_letter_code
_entity_poly.pdbx_strand_id
1 'polypeptide(L)' 'GMADLGEGPFGSTAIAEHIGRKSSSFGPVRASLIAKGMIYTPGYGETAFTVPMFGAFMRRAMPTGMDAIDS' A
#
# COMPACT_ATOMS: atom_id res chain seq x y z
N GLY A 1 -5.21 1.77 1.73
CA GLY A 1 -3.94 1.02 1.51
C GLY A 1 -2.75 1.88 1.89
N MET A 2 -1.52 1.50 1.54
CA MET A 2 -0.32 2.30 1.89
C MET A 2 -0.38 3.77 1.43
N ALA A 3 -1.02 4.06 0.29
CA ALA A 3 -1.18 5.43 -0.20
C ALA A 3 -2.01 6.32 0.74
N ASP A 4 -2.85 5.77 1.58
CA ASP A 4 -3.71 6.57 2.47
C ASP A 4 -3.00 6.86 3.81
N LEU A 5 -1.92 6.15 4.11
CA LEU A 5 -1.15 6.28 5.35
C LEU A 5 -0.09 7.39 5.29
N GLY A 6 0.09 8.04 4.14
CA GLY A 6 1.08 9.11 3.93
C GLY A 6 2.37 8.62 3.27
N GLU A 7 3.52 9.17 3.68
CA GLU A 7 4.83 8.67 3.27
C GLU A 7 5.36 7.67 4.31
N GLY A 8 5.85 6.51 3.84
CA GLY A 8 6.31 5.41 4.66
C GLY A 8 7.79 5.52 5.08
N PRO A 9 8.32 4.51 5.80
CA PRO A 9 7.77 3.15 5.90
C PRO A 9 6.57 2.95 6.82
N PHE A 10 5.79 1.90 6.55
CA PHE A 10 4.65 1.49 7.37
C PHE A 10 4.79 0.05 7.87
N GLY A 11 4.43 -0.18 9.12
CA GLY A 11 4.30 -1.52 9.67
C GLY A 11 3.15 -2.30 9.01
N SER A 12 3.34 -3.60 8.81
CA SER A 12 2.31 -4.48 8.22
C SER A 12 0.99 -4.47 9.01
N THR A 13 1.04 -4.28 10.32
CA THR A 13 -0.17 -4.14 11.18
C THR A 13 -0.94 -2.87 10.88
N ALA A 14 -0.26 -1.72 10.77
CA ALA A 14 -0.91 -0.44 10.45
C ALA A 14 -1.56 -0.47 9.05
N ILE A 15 -0.90 -1.11 8.07
CA ILE A 15 -1.48 -1.33 6.74
C ILE A 15 -2.76 -2.17 6.83
N ALA A 16 -2.71 -3.25 7.61
CA ALA A 16 -3.79 -4.21 7.76
C ALA A 16 -5.01 -3.60 8.48
N GLU A 17 -4.78 -2.85 9.56
CA GLU A 17 -5.80 -2.08 10.28
C GLU A 17 -6.49 -1.07 9.36
N HIS A 18 -5.71 -0.31 8.58
CA HIS A 18 -6.24 0.70 7.67
C HIS A 18 -7.15 0.11 6.57
N ILE A 19 -6.83 -1.08 6.07
CA ILE A 19 -7.65 -1.73 5.02
C ILE A 19 -8.69 -2.71 5.59
N GLY A 20 -8.84 -2.80 6.91
CA GLY A 20 -9.79 -3.70 7.57
C GLY A 20 -9.53 -5.19 7.29
N ARG A 21 -8.28 -5.61 7.10
CA ARG A 21 -7.91 -7.01 6.82
C ARG A 21 -6.94 -7.56 7.87
N LYS A 22 -6.88 -8.88 8.02
CA LYS A 22 -5.87 -9.53 8.87
C LYS A 22 -4.48 -9.36 8.25
N SER A 23 -3.48 -9.04 9.07
CA SER A 23 -2.08 -8.89 8.62
C SER A 23 -1.53 -10.14 7.92
N SER A 24 -1.96 -11.34 8.33
CA SER A 24 -1.58 -12.61 7.69
C SER A 24 -2.01 -12.72 6.22
N SER A 25 -3.07 -12.02 5.80
CA SER A 25 -3.51 -11.99 4.39
C SER A 25 -2.62 -11.12 3.49
N PHE A 26 -1.75 -10.29 4.07
CA PHE A 26 -0.88 -9.38 3.33
C PHE A 26 0.38 -10.08 2.79
N GLY A 27 0.77 -11.25 3.33
CA GLY A 27 2.01 -11.95 2.98
C GLY A 27 2.18 -12.22 1.47
N PRO A 28 1.25 -12.93 0.81
CA PRO A 28 1.35 -13.23 -0.62
C PRO A 28 1.32 -11.98 -1.51
N VAL A 29 0.46 -11.00 -1.17
CA VAL A 29 0.37 -9.73 -1.91
C VAL A 29 1.67 -8.93 -1.80
N ARG A 30 2.23 -8.84 -0.59
CA ARG A 30 3.52 -8.19 -0.33
C ARG A 30 4.64 -8.86 -1.12
N ALA A 31 4.73 -10.19 -1.12
CA ALA A 31 5.75 -10.92 -1.88
C ALA A 31 5.67 -10.62 -3.39
N SER A 32 4.46 -10.60 -3.96
CA SER A 32 4.26 -10.26 -5.37
C SER A 32 4.68 -8.82 -5.71
N LEU A 33 4.36 -7.85 -4.85
CA LEU A 33 4.73 -6.45 -5.05
C LEU A 33 6.23 -6.19 -4.90
N ILE A 34 6.91 -6.93 -4.00
CA ILE A 34 8.38 -6.92 -3.90
C ILE A 34 8.99 -7.48 -5.19
N ALA A 35 8.50 -8.63 -5.66
CA ALA A 35 9.00 -9.26 -6.89
C ALA A 35 8.83 -8.35 -8.13
N LYS A 36 7.79 -7.51 -8.15
CA LYS A 36 7.54 -6.50 -9.18
C LYS A 36 8.32 -5.20 -8.99
N GLY A 37 9.10 -5.07 -7.92
CA GLY A 37 9.86 -3.85 -7.62
C GLY A 37 9.00 -2.65 -7.21
N MET A 38 7.77 -2.87 -6.75
CA MET A 38 6.84 -1.79 -6.38
C MET A 38 7.04 -1.31 -4.94
N ILE A 39 7.44 -2.22 -4.05
CA ILE A 39 7.67 -1.97 -2.63
C ILE A 39 8.94 -2.68 -2.17
N TYR A 40 9.52 -2.21 -1.06
CA TYR A 40 10.67 -2.84 -0.41
C TYR A 40 10.50 -2.83 1.12
N THR A 41 11.44 -3.47 1.83
CA THR A 41 11.44 -3.62 3.30
C THR A 41 12.64 -2.89 3.89
N PRO A 42 12.47 -1.65 4.37
CA PRO A 42 13.56 -0.90 5.00
C PRO A 42 13.90 -1.40 6.42
N GLY A 43 12.95 -2.04 7.10
CA GLY A 43 13.10 -2.56 8.47
C GLY A 43 12.21 -3.77 8.74
N TYR A 44 12.38 -4.42 9.90
CA TYR A 44 11.62 -5.63 10.23
C TYR A 44 10.11 -5.35 10.29
N GLY A 45 9.35 -6.04 9.45
CA GLY A 45 7.88 -5.89 9.38
C GLY A 45 7.40 -4.61 8.68
N GLU A 46 8.31 -3.79 8.17
CA GLU A 46 8.00 -2.55 7.48
C GLU A 46 7.84 -2.73 5.98
N THR A 47 7.16 -1.78 5.35
CA THR A 47 6.97 -1.72 3.90
C THR A 47 6.94 -0.27 3.42
N ALA A 48 7.67 0.02 2.34
CA ALA A 48 7.71 1.34 1.70
C ALA A 48 7.64 1.20 0.17
N PHE A 49 7.17 2.24 -0.53
CA PHE A 49 7.24 2.30 -2.00
C PHE A 49 8.69 2.47 -2.45
N THR A 50 9.05 1.83 -3.56
CA THR A 50 10.35 2.04 -4.21
C THR A 50 10.42 3.37 -4.96
N VAL A 51 9.27 3.83 -5.47
CA VAL A 51 9.16 5.12 -6.15
C VAL A 51 8.82 6.20 -5.12
N PRO A 52 9.63 7.27 -5.01
CA PRO A 52 9.33 8.41 -4.15
C PRO A 52 7.96 9.02 -4.46
N MET A 53 7.25 9.46 -3.42
CA MET A 53 5.93 10.11 -3.54
C MET A 53 4.85 9.27 -4.26
N PHE A 54 5.07 7.97 -4.47
CA PHE A 54 4.12 7.15 -5.23
C PHE A 54 2.74 7.06 -4.57
N GLY A 55 2.69 7.12 -3.22
CA GLY A 55 1.42 7.24 -2.50
C GLY A 55 0.61 8.47 -2.90
N ALA A 56 1.27 9.63 -3.03
CA ALA A 56 0.62 10.86 -3.50
C ALA A 56 0.18 10.77 -4.96
N PHE A 57 0.99 10.13 -5.81
CA PHE A 57 0.58 9.82 -7.19
C PHE A 57 -0.68 8.96 -7.22
N MET A 58 -0.74 7.86 -6.45
CA MET A 58 -1.88 6.94 -6.43
C MET A 58 -3.16 7.63 -5.95
N ARG A 59 -3.09 8.49 -4.92
CA ARG A 59 -4.26 9.28 -4.46
C ARG A 59 -4.82 10.22 -5.53
N ARG A 60 -3.98 10.71 -6.45
CA ARG A 60 -4.40 11.56 -7.58
C ARG A 60 -4.89 10.73 -8.78
N ALA A 61 -4.25 9.60 -9.04
CA ALA A 61 -4.40 8.85 -10.29
C ALA A 61 -5.47 7.75 -10.21
N MET A 62 -5.78 7.23 -9.02
CA MET A 62 -6.83 6.22 -8.88
C MET A 62 -8.20 6.89 -8.75
N PRO A 63 -9.20 6.47 -9.54
CA PRO A 63 -10.58 6.85 -9.32
C PRO A 63 -10.98 6.42 -7.91
N THR A 64 -11.57 7.33 -7.14
CA THR A 64 -12.24 6.89 -5.93
C THR A 64 -13.44 6.07 -6.37
N GLY A 65 -13.76 4.97 -5.68
CA GLY A 65 -14.87 4.08 -6.08
C GLY A 65 -16.24 4.78 -6.17
N MET A 66 -16.34 6.05 -5.80
CA MET A 66 -17.49 6.92 -6.01
C MET A 66 -17.70 7.30 -7.48
N ASP A 67 -16.64 7.38 -8.28
CA ASP A 67 -16.72 7.76 -9.70
C ASP A 67 -17.06 6.55 -10.61
N ALA A 68 -16.88 5.32 -10.11
CA ALA A 68 -17.12 4.09 -10.87
C ALA A 68 -18.54 3.54 -10.72
N ILE A 69 -19.35 4.10 -9.82
CA ILE A 69 -20.76 3.73 -9.60
C ILE A 69 -21.73 4.67 -10.34
N ASP A 70 -21.21 5.70 -11.03
CA ASP A 70 -21.96 6.69 -11.81
C ASP A 70 -21.50 6.73 -13.28
N SER A 71 -21.13 5.58 -13.86
CA SER A 71 -20.76 5.44 -15.28
C SER A 71 -21.24 4.13 -15.88
#